data_AF-A0A383CA12-F1
#
_entry.id   AF-A0A383CA12-F1
#
_cell.length_a   1.000
_cell.length_b   1.000
_cell.length_c   1.000
_cell.angle_alpha   90.00
_cell.angle_beta   90.00
_cell.angle_gamma   90.00
#
_symmetry.space_group_name_H-M   'P 1'
#
loop_
_entity.id
_entity.type
_entity.pdbx_description
1 polymer ?
#
loop_
_entity_poly.entity_id
_entity_poly.type
_entity_poly.pdbx_seq_one_letter_code
_entity_poly.pdbx_strand_id
1 'polypeptide(L)'
;GTYVVKKTGSGATDITALIIAGGGGAGGGNNNPGNGQPGLTGTSGGNDTQGSYTGGSNGSGGNTHTNGSGGGGGLTGNSTNSYSETEGISFTNGGAGGDDGCNYGGLGGFGGGGGGEWCYYGSPGGGGGYSGGAGTISTGLPGGGGSYSSSSTNASSEEGAREGHGQVVINYCAGFCFESASVVANNNYVDITFTAGAYSTSGGSGALEAADFSLTFASNGGPASAASISSVKKNNNASEG
;
A
#
# COMPACT_ATOMS: atom_id res chain seq x y z
N GLY A 1 8.12 -7.21 4.71
CA GLY A 1 7.66 -5.91 4.19
C GLY A 1 8.04 -4.82 5.16
N THR A 2 8.17 -3.58 4.69
CA THR A 2 8.45 -2.40 5.52
C THR A 2 7.13 -1.67 5.75
N TYR A 3 6.77 -1.38 7.00
CA TYR A 3 5.44 -0.90 7.39
C TYR A 3 5.45 0.60 7.74
N VAL A 4 4.47 1.37 7.25
CA VAL A 4 4.21 2.73 7.74
C VAL A 4 2.71 2.89 8.01
N VAL A 5 2.32 2.84 9.29
CA VAL A 5 0.93 3.09 9.69
C VAL A 5 0.78 4.55 10.07
N LYS A 6 -0.03 5.32 9.34
CA LYS A 6 -0.47 6.64 9.79
C LYS A 6 -1.78 6.49 10.56
N LYS A 7 -1.72 6.68 11.88
CA LYS A 7 -2.89 6.76 12.74
C LYS A 7 -3.41 8.20 12.73
N THR A 8 -4.61 8.43 12.22
CA THR A 8 -5.22 9.79 12.13
C THR A 8 -6.21 10.10 13.25
N GLY A 9 -6.45 9.17 14.18
CA GLY A 9 -7.34 9.35 15.34
C GLY A 9 -7.03 8.35 16.46
N SER A 10 -7.86 8.23 17.49
CA SER A 10 -7.57 7.38 18.67
C SER A 10 -8.12 5.95 18.55
N GLY A 11 -9.12 5.70 17.70
CA GLY A 11 -9.73 4.39 17.46
C GLY A 11 -9.15 3.62 16.26
N ALA A 12 -9.47 2.33 16.15
CA ALA A 12 -9.03 1.47 15.03
C ALA A 12 -9.70 1.82 13.68
N THR A 13 -10.83 2.52 13.72
CA THR A 13 -11.55 3.04 12.54
C THR A 13 -10.89 4.27 11.91
N ASP A 14 -9.97 4.92 12.62
CA ASP A 14 -9.32 6.17 12.21
C ASP A 14 -7.93 5.93 11.58
N ILE A 15 -7.64 4.70 11.16
CA ILE A 15 -6.38 4.35 10.53
C ILE A 15 -6.55 4.52 9.01
N THR A 16 -6.15 5.68 8.47
CA THR A 16 -5.88 5.83 7.04
C THR A 16 -4.50 5.25 6.76
N ALA A 17 -4.47 3.92 6.73
CA ALA A 17 -3.23 3.15 6.69
C ALA A 17 -2.65 3.15 5.27
N LEU A 18 -1.47 3.74 5.07
CA LEU A 18 -0.66 3.42 3.89
C LEU A 18 -0.01 2.05 4.08
N ILE A 19 -0.76 1.00 3.76
CA ILE A 19 -0.31 -0.38 4.01
C ILE A 19 0.46 -0.89 2.81
N ILE A 20 1.78 -0.76 2.88
CA ILE A 20 2.69 -1.45 1.96
C ILE A 20 2.94 -2.87 2.51
N ALA A 21 1.87 -3.66 2.60
CA ALA A 21 2.00 -5.08 2.90
C ALA A 21 2.35 -5.79 1.59
N GLY A 22 3.65 -5.84 1.27
CA GLY A 22 4.13 -6.64 0.16
C GLY A 22 3.73 -8.09 0.37
N GLY A 23 2.91 -8.62 -0.53
CA GLY A 23 2.54 -10.02 -0.52
C GLY A 23 3.75 -10.88 -0.82
N GLY A 24 4.24 -11.65 0.16
CA GLY A 24 5.26 -12.66 -0.12
C GLY A 24 4.64 -13.76 -0.99
N GLY A 25 5.34 -14.20 -2.04
CA GLY A 25 5.02 -15.48 -2.67
C GLY A 25 5.57 -16.62 -1.81
N ALA A 26 4.85 -17.72 -1.71
CA ALA A 26 5.39 -18.93 -1.09
C ALA A 26 6.14 -19.80 -2.12
N GLY A 27 6.74 -20.91 -1.70
CA GLY A 27 7.37 -21.87 -2.61
C GLY A 27 6.35 -22.67 -3.43
N GLY A 28 6.82 -23.60 -4.27
CA GLY A 28 6.01 -24.61 -4.95
C GLY A 28 5.96 -25.93 -4.18
N GLY A 29 4.92 -26.74 -4.43
CA GLY A 29 4.75 -28.05 -3.77
C GLY A 29 5.65 -29.14 -4.34
N ASN A 30 5.63 -30.31 -3.70
CA ASN A 30 6.50 -31.44 -4.04
C ASN A 30 6.34 -31.90 -5.50
N ASN A 31 5.12 -31.92 -6.02
CA ASN A 31 4.86 -32.37 -7.39
C ASN A 31 5.02 -31.24 -8.42
N ASN A 32 5.15 -30.00 -7.96
CA ASN A 32 5.41 -28.84 -8.82
C ASN A 32 6.41 -27.87 -8.14
N PRO A 33 7.69 -28.30 -8.03
CA PRO A 33 8.72 -27.48 -7.40
C PRO A 33 9.02 -26.27 -8.28
N GLY A 34 8.61 -25.09 -7.83
CA GLY A 34 8.78 -23.83 -8.52
C GLY A 34 8.66 -22.66 -7.58
N ASN A 35 8.81 -21.44 -8.10
CA ASN A 35 8.47 -20.26 -7.33
C ASN A 35 6.94 -20.17 -7.24
N GLY A 36 6.37 -19.91 -6.06
CA GLY A 36 4.95 -19.61 -5.95
C GLY A 36 4.60 -18.28 -6.62
N GLN A 37 3.31 -17.99 -6.70
CA GLN A 37 2.85 -16.79 -7.40
C GLN A 37 3.37 -15.52 -6.71
N PRO A 38 3.76 -14.49 -7.50
CA PRO A 38 4.26 -13.24 -6.94
C PRO A 38 3.17 -12.50 -6.17
N GLY A 39 3.57 -11.60 -5.26
CA GLY A 39 2.65 -10.66 -4.65
C GLY A 39 1.98 -9.74 -5.68
N LEU A 40 0.73 -9.38 -5.43
CA LEU A 40 -0.09 -8.57 -6.34
C LEU A 40 -0.19 -7.12 -5.85
N THR A 41 -0.36 -6.18 -6.79
CA THR A 41 -0.46 -4.72 -6.51
C THR A 41 -1.88 -4.25 -6.20
N GLY A 42 -2.87 -5.15 -6.28
CA GLY A 42 -4.28 -4.86 -6.05
C GLY A 42 -4.79 -5.30 -4.68
N THR A 43 -6.06 -4.95 -4.40
CA THR A 43 -6.75 -5.31 -3.15
C THR A 43 -7.09 -6.80 -3.03
N SER A 44 -6.75 -7.61 -4.01
CA SER A 44 -7.02 -9.06 -4.01
C SER A 44 -5.71 -9.84 -3.95
N GLY A 45 -5.71 -10.92 -3.17
CA GLY A 45 -4.68 -11.95 -3.23
C GLY A 45 -4.83 -12.82 -4.48
N GLY A 46 -3.76 -13.50 -4.84
CA GLY A 46 -3.73 -14.44 -5.95
C GLY A 46 -4.48 -15.73 -5.63
N ASN A 47 -5.09 -16.31 -6.66
CA ASN A 47 -5.59 -17.68 -6.62
C ASN A 47 -4.42 -18.66 -6.79
N ASP A 48 -4.66 -19.93 -6.47
CA ASP A 48 -3.72 -20.97 -6.87
C ASP A 48 -3.77 -21.21 -8.38
N THR A 49 -2.73 -21.83 -8.93
CA THR A 49 -2.64 -22.06 -10.38
C THR A 49 -3.66 -23.05 -10.92
N GLN A 50 -4.32 -23.83 -10.08
CA GLN A 50 -5.37 -24.77 -10.50
C GLN A 50 -6.77 -24.15 -10.43
N GLY A 51 -6.89 -22.92 -9.92
CA GLY A 51 -8.17 -22.20 -9.78
C GLY A 51 -9.13 -22.83 -8.77
N SER A 52 -8.64 -23.72 -7.92
CA SER A 52 -9.42 -24.41 -6.89
C SER A 52 -9.41 -23.65 -5.56
N TYR A 53 -8.41 -22.79 -5.35
CA TYR A 53 -8.23 -22.01 -4.13
C TYR A 53 -8.20 -20.53 -4.48
N THR A 54 -8.97 -19.74 -3.73
CA THR A 54 -9.16 -18.31 -4.02
C THR A 54 -8.39 -17.44 -3.05
N GLY A 55 -7.75 -16.40 -3.57
CA GLY A 55 -7.17 -15.34 -2.74
C GLY A 55 -8.26 -14.53 -2.03
N GLY A 56 -7.88 -13.89 -0.94
CA GLY A 56 -8.72 -12.95 -0.20
C GLY A 56 -8.91 -11.65 -0.98
N SER A 57 -9.87 -10.85 -0.55
CA SER A 57 -10.13 -9.52 -1.13
C SER A 57 -10.36 -8.48 -0.06
N ASN A 58 -10.01 -7.23 -0.36
CA ASN A 58 -10.29 -6.04 0.45
C ASN A 58 -9.89 -6.18 1.94
N GLY A 59 -8.71 -6.74 2.23
CA GLY A 59 -8.25 -6.92 3.61
C GLY A 59 -8.42 -8.33 4.15
N SER A 60 -9.16 -9.20 3.44
CA SER A 60 -9.46 -10.56 3.90
C SER A 60 -8.30 -11.53 3.65
N GLY A 61 -8.22 -12.59 4.46
CA GLY A 61 -7.30 -13.69 4.22
C GLY A 61 -7.69 -14.54 3.01
N GLY A 62 -6.72 -15.30 2.51
CA GLY A 62 -6.88 -16.29 1.46
C GLY A 62 -7.67 -17.49 1.93
N ASN A 63 -8.37 -18.11 0.99
CA ASN A 63 -9.17 -19.29 1.24
C ASN A 63 -8.31 -20.55 1.11
N THR A 64 -8.84 -21.61 1.71
CA THR A 64 -8.27 -22.94 1.71
C THR A 64 -9.34 -24.00 1.43
N HIS A 65 -8.96 -25.25 1.28
CA HIS A 65 -9.89 -26.38 1.13
C HIS A 65 -9.63 -27.47 2.19
N THR A 66 -10.47 -28.50 2.16
CA THR A 66 -10.41 -29.66 3.07
C THR A 66 -9.06 -30.36 3.09
N ASN A 67 -8.28 -30.28 2.01
CA ASN A 67 -6.94 -30.87 1.88
C ASN A 67 -5.97 -29.80 1.34
N GLY A 68 -4.69 -29.92 1.66
CA GLY A 68 -3.66 -28.97 1.22
C GLY A 68 -3.31 -27.94 2.29
N SER A 69 -2.66 -26.86 1.87
CA SER A 69 -2.04 -25.88 2.73
C SER A 69 -2.93 -24.70 3.13
N GLY A 70 -2.51 -23.98 4.17
CA GLY A 70 -3.10 -22.77 4.71
C GLY A 70 -3.01 -21.60 3.74
N GLY A 71 -3.99 -20.69 3.80
CA GLY A 71 -3.99 -19.44 3.06
C GLY A 71 -3.18 -18.37 3.79
N GLY A 72 -2.89 -17.26 3.12
CA GLY A 72 -2.33 -16.10 3.79
C GLY A 72 -3.39 -15.32 4.58
N GLY A 73 -3.03 -14.71 5.70
CA GLY A 73 -3.79 -13.66 6.36
C GLY A 73 -3.74 -12.35 5.58
N GLY A 74 -4.83 -11.60 5.65
CA GLY A 74 -4.92 -10.24 5.11
C GLY A 74 -4.68 -9.17 6.17
N LEU A 75 -5.11 -7.95 5.89
CA LEU A 75 -5.08 -6.84 6.83
C LEU A 75 -6.00 -7.09 8.02
N THR A 76 -7.26 -7.42 7.76
CA THR A 76 -8.35 -7.49 8.74
C THR A 76 -8.91 -8.90 8.92
N GLY A 77 -8.75 -9.76 7.92
CA GLY A 77 -9.23 -11.14 7.96
C GLY A 77 -8.08 -12.14 8.06
N ASN A 78 -8.16 -13.07 9.01
CA ASN A 78 -7.30 -14.25 8.99
C ASN A 78 -7.60 -15.10 7.73
N SER A 79 -6.68 -15.97 7.35
CA SER A 79 -6.99 -17.04 6.40
C SER A 79 -7.92 -18.06 7.03
N THR A 80 -8.49 -18.95 6.23
CA THR A 80 -9.15 -20.14 6.76
C THR A 80 -8.10 -21.20 7.14
N ASN A 81 -8.35 -21.96 8.20
CA ASN A 81 -7.54 -23.14 8.56
C ASN A 81 -7.64 -24.24 7.49
N SER A 82 -6.57 -25.02 7.33
CA SER A 82 -6.54 -26.22 6.49
C SER A 82 -6.07 -27.45 7.25
N TYR A 83 -6.05 -28.60 6.58
CA TYR A 83 -5.83 -29.92 7.19
C TYR A 83 -4.61 -29.94 8.12
N SER A 84 -4.86 -29.98 9.43
CA SER A 84 -3.84 -30.00 10.50
C SER A 84 -2.94 -28.77 10.61
N GLU A 85 -3.14 -27.74 9.77
CA GLU A 85 -2.32 -26.53 9.73
C GLU A 85 -2.97 -25.35 10.47
N THR A 86 -2.14 -24.42 10.93
CA THR A 86 -2.64 -23.14 11.49
C THR A 86 -2.75 -22.09 10.37
N GLU A 87 -3.87 -21.38 10.33
CA GLU A 87 -4.14 -20.28 9.39
C GLU A 87 -3.11 -19.15 9.45
N GLY A 88 -2.93 -18.46 8.32
CA GLY A 88 -2.24 -17.17 8.30
C GLY A 88 -3.05 -16.13 9.08
N ILE A 89 -2.44 -15.54 10.12
CA ILE A 89 -3.13 -14.57 10.98
C ILE A 89 -3.07 -13.18 10.36
N SER A 90 -4.19 -12.47 10.43
CA SER A 90 -4.29 -11.10 9.93
C SER A 90 -3.36 -10.13 10.66
N PHE A 91 -3.01 -9.04 10.00
CA PHE A 91 -2.21 -7.98 10.61
C PHE A 91 -2.86 -7.39 11.86
N THR A 92 -4.18 -7.17 11.86
CA THR A 92 -4.89 -6.66 13.04
C THR A 92 -4.85 -7.62 14.23
N ASN A 93 -4.59 -8.91 13.99
CA ASN A 93 -4.40 -9.93 15.02
C ASN A 93 -2.93 -10.33 15.25
N GLY A 94 -1.98 -9.49 14.83
CA GLY A 94 -0.55 -9.67 15.10
C GLY A 94 0.27 -10.24 13.94
N GLY A 95 -0.36 -10.61 12.82
CA GLY A 95 0.33 -10.94 11.57
C GLY A 95 1.24 -12.17 11.65
N ALA A 96 0.99 -13.07 12.60
CA ALA A 96 1.72 -14.32 12.75
C ALA A 96 1.48 -15.22 11.54
N GLY A 97 2.54 -15.86 11.04
CA GLY A 97 2.40 -16.87 10.01
C GLY A 97 1.80 -18.16 10.55
N GLY A 98 1.21 -18.94 9.66
CA GLY A 98 0.65 -20.25 9.94
C GLY A 98 1.72 -21.29 10.29
N ASP A 99 1.31 -22.33 10.99
CA ASP A 99 2.14 -23.48 11.35
C ASP A 99 1.86 -24.63 10.36
N ASP A 100 2.89 -25.42 10.07
CA ASP A 100 2.85 -26.59 9.18
C ASP A 100 2.09 -27.78 9.79
N GLY A 101 1.74 -27.70 11.09
CA GLY A 101 0.92 -28.69 11.77
C GLY A 101 1.60 -30.02 12.10
N CYS A 102 2.74 -30.33 11.48
CA CYS A 102 3.34 -31.65 11.52
C CYS A 102 4.88 -31.67 11.55
N ASN A 103 5.53 -30.50 11.69
CA ASN A 103 6.99 -30.28 11.84
C ASN A 103 7.87 -30.68 10.64
N TYR A 104 7.28 -30.90 9.46
CA TYR A 104 8.02 -31.23 8.24
C TYR A 104 7.85 -30.18 7.14
N GLY A 105 7.03 -29.16 7.36
CA GLY A 105 6.68 -28.14 6.40
C GLY A 105 7.27 -26.77 6.67
N GLY A 106 6.90 -25.84 5.78
CA GLY A 106 7.31 -24.46 5.89
C GLY A 106 6.37 -23.70 6.80
N LEU A 107 6.90 -23.08 7.87
CA LEU A 107 6.15 -22.11 8.64
C LEU A 107 5.84 -20.87 7.78
N GLY A 108 4.64 -20.33 7.94
CA GLY A 108 4.25 -19.06 7.38
C GLY A 108 5.16 -17.94 7.86
N GLY A 109 5.54 -17.04 6.94
CA GLY A 109 6.35 -15.87 7.27
C GLY A 109 5.55 -14.74 7.92
N PHE A 110 6.26 -13.70 8.35
CA PHE A 110 5.65 -12.46 8.85
C PHE A 110 4.67 -11.84 7.84
N GLY A 111 3.59 -11.28 8.37
CA GLY A 111 2.52 -10.69 7.58
C GLY A 111 1.41 -11.66 7.24
N GLY A 112 1.27 -12.72 8.03
CA GLY A 112 0.24 -13.72 7.88
C GLY A 112 0.50 -14.73 6.76
N GLY A 113 1.74 -15.10 6.44
CA GLY A 113 1.93 -16.21 5.48
C GLY A 113 1.23 -17.48 5.97
N GLY A 114 0.65 -18.28 5.08
CA GLY A 114 0.08 -19.59 5.45
C GLY A 114 1.19 -20.61 5.75
N GLY A 115 0.89 -21.57 6.62
CA GLY A 115 1.71 -22.78 6.81
C GLY A 115 1.67 -23.66 5.56
N GLY A 116 2.72 -24.45 5.34
CA GLY A 116 2.77 -25.45 4.27
C GLY A 116 2.63 -26.87 4.79
N GLU A 117 1.74 -27.66 4.17
CA GLU A 117 1.38 -29.01 4.60
C GLU A 117 2.31 -30.02 3.92
N TRP A 118 3.49 -30.26 4.48
CA TRP A 118 4.52 -31.09 3.83
C TRP A 118 4.47 -32.58 4.20
N CYS A 119 3.46 -32.99 4.98
CA CYS A 119 3.35 -34.36 5.45
C CYS A 119 2.68 -35.26 4.43
N TYR A 120 1.38 -35.07 4.21
CA TYR A 120 0.62 -35.94 3.30
C TYR A 120 0.59 -35.37 1.88
N TYR A 121 0.52 -34.05 1.75
CA TYR A 121 0.30 -33.37 0.47
C TYR A 121 1.48 -32.51 0.01
N GLY A 122 2.61 -32.40 0.72
CA GLY A 122 3.79 -31.70 0.19
C GLY A 122 3.53 -30.27 -0.31
N SER A 123 2.66 -29.50 0.34
CA SER A 123 2.06 -28.26 -0.20
C SER A 123 2.60 -26.99 0.48
N PRO A 124 2.85 -25.90 -0.24
CA PRO A 124 3.29 -24.62 0.32
C PRO A 124 2.12 -23.72 0.70
N GLY A 125 2.22 -22.93 1.77
CA GLY A 125 1.15 -22.01 2.21
C GLY A 125 0.94 -20.79 1.31
N GLY A 126 -0.17 -20.09 1.47
CA GLY A 126 -0.49 -18.85 0.75
C GLY A 126 0.32 -17.64 1.22
N GLY A 127 0.52 -16.66 0.35
CA GLY A 127 1.20 -15.41 0.68
C GLY A 127 0.36 -14.50 1.60
N GLY A 128 0.90 -14.05 2.73
CA GLY A 128 0.25 -13.01 3.54
C GLY A 128 0.34 -11.62 2.89
N GLY A 129 -0.47 -10.64 3.28
CA GLY A 129 -0.46 -9.31 2.65
C GLY A 129 -1.58 -8.37 3.10
N TYR A 130 -1.88 -7.34 2.31
CA TYR A 130 -3.12 -6.59 2.51
C TYR A 130 -4.32 -7.53 2.34
N SER A 131 -4.29 -8.38 1.32
CA SER A 131 -5.20 -9.51 1.20
C SER A 131 -4.36 -10.78 1.11
N GLY A 132 -4.80 -11.84 1.76
CA GLY A 132 -4.09 -13.10 1.73
C GLY A 132 -4.19 -13.81 0.39
N GLY A 133 -3.11 -14.44 -0.06
CA GLY A 133 -3.10 -15.34 -1.19
C GLY A 133 -3.65 -16.71 -0.82
N ALA A 134 -4.13 -17.44 -1.83
CA ALA A 134 -4.71 -18.76 -1.63
C ALA A 134 -3.67 -19.80 -1.21
N GLY A 135 -4.10 -20.79 -0.41
CA GLY A 135 -3.34 -22.04 -0.21
C GLY A 135 -3.33 -22.90 -1.48
N THR A 136 -2.78 -24.11 -1.41
CA THR A 136 -2.77 -25.05 -2.55
C THR A 136 -2.60 -26.50 -2.12
N ILE A 137 -2.51 -27.41 -3.10
CA ILE A 137 -2.18 -28.84 -2.90
C ILE A 137 -0.86 -29.19 -3.60
N SER A 138 -0.36 -30.41 -3.40
CA SER A 138 0.91 -30.94 -3.96
C SER A 138 1.23 -30.54 -5.42
N THR A 139 0.19 -30.41 -6.25
CA THR A 139 0.27 -30.18 -7.69
C THR A 139 0.20 -28.71 -8.10
N GLY A 140 -0.12 -27.80 -7.17
CA GLY A 140 -0.35 -26.38 -7.45
C GLY A 140 0.73 -25.46 -6.92
N LEU A 141 0.66 -24.21 -7.37
CA LEU A 141 1.42 -23.09 -6.80
C LEU A 141 0.45 -22.20 -6.03
N PRO A 142 0.81 -21.79 -4.80
CA PRO A 142 -0.04 -20.98 -3.94
C PRO A 142 -0.11 -19.55 -4.45
N GLY A 143 -1.16 -18.85 -4.07
CA GLY A 143 -1.36 -17.45 -4.43
C GLY A 143 -0.46 -16.51 -3.63
N GLY A 144 0.05 -15.47 -4.28
CA GLY A 144 0.73 -14.37 -3.59
C GLY A 144 -0.27 -13.43 -2.90
N GLY A 145 0.16 -12.75 -1.84
CA GLY A 145 -0.69 -11.76 -1.16
C GLY A 145 -0.94 -10.50 -2.02
N GLY A 146 -2.09 -9.86 -1.84
CA GLY A 146 -2.40 -8.56 -2.41
C GLY A 146 -1.76 -7.42 -1.62
N SER A 147 -1.59 -6.26 -2.26
CA SER A 147 -1.04 -5.03 -1.69
C SER A 147 -2.02 -3.90 -1.92
N TYR A 148 -2.18 -2.99 -0.95
CA TYR A 148 -3.09 -1.86 -1.11
C TYR A 148 -2.49 -0.56 -0.60
N SER A 149 -2.33 0.39 -1.51
CA SER A 149 -2.10 1.78 -1.18
C SER A 149 -3.43 2.52 -1.31
N SER A 150 -4.03 2.93 -0.20
CA SER A 150 -5.03 3.99 -0.26
C SER A 150 -4.28 5.25 -0.69
N SER A 151 -4.42 5.61 -1.96
CA SER A 151 -3.92 6.85 -2.52
C SER A 151 -4.17 8.00 -1.53
N SER A 152 -3.11 8.44 -0.85
CA SER A 152 -2.99 9.85 -0.53
C SER A 152 -2.62 10.54 -1.85
N THR A 153 -3.01 11.79 -2.07
CA THR A 153 -2.63 12.60 -3.24
C THR A 153 -1.13 12.62 -3.55
N ASN A 154 -0.29 12.08 -2.65
CA ASN A 154 1.17 12.09 -2.70
C ASN A 154 1.80 10.68 -2.82
N ALA A 155 1.04 9.66 -3.24
CA ALA A 155 1.56 8.30 -3.42
C ALA A 155 1.38 7.80 -4.87
N SER A 156 2.46 7.27 -5.46
CA SER A 156 2.43 6.50 -6.72
C SER A 156 2.89 5.06 -6.47
N SER A 157 2.31 4.12 -7.22
CA SER A 157 2.63 2.69 -7.16
C SER A 157 2.96 2.19 -8.56
N GLU A 158 4.10 1.53 -8.73
CA GLU A 158 4.52 0.93 -10.00
C GLU A 158 4.85 -0.56 -9.82
N GLU A 159 4.32 -1.39 -10.72
CA GLU A 159 4.60 -2.84 -10.77
C GLU A 159 5.94 -3.10 -11.49
N GLY A 160 6.73 -4.05 -10.99
CA GLY A 160 7.91 -4.55 -11.71
C GLY A 160 9.08 -3.57 -11.83
N ALA A 161 8.99 -2.38 -11.23
CA ALA A 161 10.02 -1.34 -11.29
C ALA A 161 11.38 -1.81 -10.73
N ARG A 162 11.39 -2.82 -9.83
CA ARG A 162 12.61 -3.45 -9.31
C ARG A 162 12.45 -4.96 -9.24
N GLU A 163 12.91 -5.69 -10.26
CA GLU A 163 13.05 -7.16 -10.30
C GLU A 163 11.92 -7.95 -9.59
N GLY A 164 10.66 -7.71 -9.96
CA GLY A 164 9.51 -8.44 -9.37
C GLY A 164 9.01 -7.93 -8.02
N HIS A 165 9.51 -6.79 -7.54
CA HIS A 165 8.98 -6.07 -6.39
C HIS A 165 8.16 -4.84 -6.81
N GLY A 166 7.12 -4.52 -6.04
CA GLY A 166 6.43 -3.23 -6.14
C GLY A 166 7.22 -2.09 -5.47
N GLN A 167 7.19 -0.89 -6.06
CA GLN A 167 7.74 0.32 -5.44
C GLN A 167 6.59 1.24 -5.00
N VAL A 168 6.68 1.76 -3.77
CA VAL A 168 5.80 2.81 -3.28
C VAL A 168 6.66 4.04 -2.95
N VAL A 169 6.35 5.17 -3.57
CA VAL A 169 7.01 6.45 -3.32
C VAL A 169 6.08 7.33 -2.51
N ILE A 170 6.53 7.76 -1.33
CA ILE A 170 5.81 8.71 -0.47
C ILE A 170 6.51 10.05 -0.60
N ASN A 171 5.87 11.00 -1.29
CA ASN A 171 6.37 12.37 -1.30
C ASN A 171 5.77 13.11 -0.09
N TYR A 172 6.60 13.43 0.89
CA TYR A 172 6.16 14.21 2.05
C TYR A 172 6.94 15.52 2.11
N CYS A 173 6.20 16.58 2.39
CA CYS A 173 6.75 17.90 2.63
C CYS A 173 7.00 18.08 4.13
N ALA A 174 8.27 18.13 4.54
CA ALA A 174 8.64 18.51 5.89
C ALA A 174 8.80 20.04 5.96
N GLY A 175 7.81 20.74 6.53
CA GLY A 175 7.84 22.19 6.72
C GLY A 175 6.96 22.95 5.73
N PHE A 176 7.52 23.97 5.09
CA PHE A 176 6.79 24.90 4.23
C PHE A 176 6.76 24.40 2.77
N CYS A 177 5.57 24.15 2.23
CA CYS A 177 5.38 23.73 0.85
C CYS A 177 4.17 24.39 0.20
N PHE A 178 4.05 24.20 -1.11
CA PHE A 178 2.83 24.52 -1.85
C PHE A 178 1.81 23.39 -1.70
N GLU A 179 0.62 23.71 -1.23
CA GLU A 179 -0.55 22.83 -1.21
C GLU A 179 -1.09 22.61 -2.64
N SER A 180 -1.12 23.68 -3.44
CA SER A 180 -1.57 23.60 -4.83
C SER A 180 -0.97 24.72 -5.68
N ALA A 181 -0.87 24.45 -6.98
CA ALA A 181 -0.65 25.44 -8.03
C ALA A 181 -1.71 25.18 -9.12
N SER A 182 -2.68 26.09 -9.24
CA SER A 182 -3.84 25.91 -10.12
C SER A 182 -3.92 27.04 -11.14
N VAL A 183 -3.88 26.68 -12.42
CA VAL A 183 -4.07 27.63 -13.51
C VAL A 183 -5.56 27.78 -13.76
N VAL A 184 -6.06 29.01 -13.83
CA VAL A 184 -7.47 29.22 -14.20
C VAL A 184 -7.73 28.93 -15.67
N ALA A 185 -8.96 28.54 -16.01
CA ALA A 185 -9.33 28.04 -17.34
C ALA A 185 -9.02 28.99 -18.51
N ASN A 186 -8.92 30.29 -18.26
CA ASN A 186 -8.55 31.29 -19.26
C ASN A 186 -7.04 31.55 -19.36
N ASN A 187 -6.21 30.81 -18.61
CA ASN A 187 -4.75 30.92 -18.53
C ASN A 187 -4.21 32.30 -18.10
N ASN A 188 -5.03 33.16 -17.48
CA ASN A 188 -4.59 34.50 -17.11
C ASN A 188 -3.84 34.58 -15.76
N TYR A 189 -4.08 33.66 -14.84
CA TYR A 189 -3.38 33.62 -13.56
C TYR A 189 -3.25 32.20 -13.03
N VAL A 190 -2.34 32.06 -12.06
CA VAL A 190 -2.11 30.82 -11.31
C VAL A 190 -2.29 31.14 -9.84
N ASP A 191 -3.18 30.41 -9.17
CA ASP A 191 -3.29 30.46 -7.72
C ASP A 191 -2.28 29.48 -7.12
N ILE A 192 -1.45 29.99 -6.19
CA ILE A 192 -0.52 29.20 -5.41
C ILE A 192 -0.99 29.21 -3.95
N THR A 193 -1.21 28.04 -3.38
CA THR A 193 -1.64 27.89 -1.98
C THR A 193 -0.53 27.29 -1.16
N PHE A 194 -0.30 27.78 0.06
CA PHE A 194 0.71 27.25 0.99
C PHE A 194 0.11 26.24 1.97
N THR A 195 0.89 25.22 2.34
CA THR A 195 0.46 24.15 3.29
C THR A 195 0.37 24.60 4.75
N ALA A 196 0.90 25.78 5.07
CA ALA A 196 0.95 26.32 6.43
C ALA A 196 0.90 27.85 6.42
N GLY A 197 0.64 28.45 7.59
CA GLY A 197 0.73 29.90 7.76
C GLY A 197 2.13 30.40 7.41
N ALA A 198 2.18 31.37 6.49
CA ALA A 198 3.38 32.14 6.19
C ALA A 198 3.24 33.56 6.72
N TYR A 199 4.37 34.11 7.15
CA TYR A 199 4.45 35.35 7.90
C TYR A 199 5.68 36.12 7.42
N SER A 200 5.59 37.45 7.41
CA SER A 200 6.71 38.32 7.01
C SER A 200 7.83 38.41 8.07
N THR A 201 7.59 37.88 9.28
CA THR A 201 8.60 37.83 10.35
C THR A 201 8.88 36.40 10.81
N SER A 202 10.13 36.16 11.25
CA SER A 202 10.55 34.88 11.84
C SER A 202 9.82 34.51 13.13
N GLY A 203 9.15 35.48 13.78
CA GLY A 203 8.34 35.27 14.97
C GLY A 203 6.93 34.75 14.69
N GLY A 204 6.56 34.47 13.44
CA GLY A 204 5.23 33.99 13.08
C GLY A 204 4.16 35.08 13.11
N SER A 205 4.54 36.33 12.82
CA SER A 205 3.62 37.47 12.76
C SER A 205 3.85 38.34 11.52
N GLY A 206 2.87 39.19 11.21
CA GLY A 206 2.87 40.06 10.03
C GLY A 206 2.22 39.38 8.81
N ALA A 207 1.46 40.16 8.05
CA ALA A 207 0.91 39.73 6.77
C ALA A 207 2.04 39.69 5.72
N LEU A 208 1.91 38.77 4.77
CA LEU A 208 2.77 38.74 3.60
C LEU A 208 2.29 39.78 2.58
N GLU A 209 3.25 40.44 1.94
CA GLU A 209 3.05 41.36 0.83
C GLU A 209 3.73 40.82 -0.43
N ALA A 210 3.38 41.35 -1.61
CA ALA A 210 4.00 40.92 -2.85
C ALA A 210 5.53 41.13 -2.86
N ALA A 211 6.02 42.13 -2.12
CA ALA A 211 7.45 42.42 -1.98
C ALA A 211 8.23 41.39 -1.15
N ASP A 212 7.55 40.54 -0.37
CA ASP A 212 8.18 39.44 0.37
C ASP A 212 8.59 38.28 -0.56
N PHE A 213 8.21 38.32 -1.83
CA PHE A 213 8.46 37.28 -2.81
C PHE A 213 9.36 37.79 -3.94
N SER A 214 10.25 36.92 -4.40
CA SER A 214 11.00 37.11 -5.64
C SER A 214 10.43 36.20 -6.72
N LEU A 215 9.82 36.77 -7.75
CA LEU A 215 9.29 36.02 -8.89
C LEU A 215 10.32 35.98 -10.02
N THR A 216 10.69 34.79 -10.45
CA THR A 216 11.44 34.58 -11.69
C THR A 216 10.52 33.94 -12.73
N PHE A 217 10.36 34.59 -13.87
CA PHE A 217 9.55 34.09 -14.97
C PHE A 217 10.43 33.60 -16.12
N ALA A 218 10.18 32.37 -16.58
CA ALA A 218 10.76 31.81 -17.79
C ALA A 218 9.63 31.35 -18.70
N SER A 219 9.57 31.88 -19.93
CA SER A 219 8.50 31.55 -20.88
C SER A 219 8.57 30.10 -21.38
N ASN A 220 9.75 29.47 -21.32
CA ASN A 220 9.99 28.09 -21.77
C ASN A 220 9.41 27.80 -23.18
N GLY A 221 9.40 28.80 -24.07
CA GLY A 221 8.85 28.70 -25.43
C GLY A 221 7.33 28.92 -25.54
N GLY A 222 6.64 29.21 -24.44
CA GLY A 222 5.23 29.59 -24.41
C GLY A 222 4.96 31.06 -24.81
N PRO A 223 3.69 31.43 -25.03
CA PRO A 223 3.30 32.75 -25.53
C PRO A 223 3.30 33.87 -24.47
N ALA A 224 3.46 33.54 -23.19
CA ALA A 224 3.47 34.53 -22.11
C ALA A 224 4.78 35.35 -22.12
N SER A 225 4.65 36.68 -22.03
CA SER A 225 5.77 37.63 -22.09
C SER A 225 6.30 38.06 -20.72
N ALA A 226 5.45 38.02 -19.69
CA ALA A 226 5.80 38.38 -18.32
C ALA A 226 4.83 37.73 -17.32
N ALA A 227 5.22 37.71 -16.04
CA ALA A 227 4.36 37.38 -14.92
C ALA A 227 4.63 38.33 -13.75
N SER A 228 3.61 38.62 -12.95
CA SER A 228 3.71 39.40 -11.72
C SER A 228 2.79 38.80 -10.65
N ILE A 229 3.08 39.12 -9.38
CA ILE A 229 2.21 38.74 -8.26
C ILE A 229 1.08 39.76 -8.20
N SER A 230 -0.15 39.32 -8.49
CA SER A 230 -1.32 40.20 -8.52
C SER A 230 -1.91 40.44 -7.13
N SER A 231 -1.87 39.44 -6.25
CA SER A 231 -2.41 39.51 -4.90
C SER A 231 -1.76 38.49 -3.98
N VAL A 232 -1.73 38.80 -2.69
CA VAL A 232 -1.38 37.89 -1.60
C VAL A 232 -2.53 37.94 -0.61
N LYS A 233 -3.18 36.80 -0.35
CA LYS A 233 -4.39 36.72 0.47
C LYS A 233 -4.33 35.52 1.41
N LYS A 234 -5.09 35.59 2.51
CA LYS A 234 -5.29 34.43 3.38
C LYS A 234 -6.14 33.37 2.66
N ASN A 235 -5.85 32.10 2.95
CA ASN A 235 -6.67 30.98 2.48
C ASN A 235 -7.92 30.80 3.38
N ASN A 236 -8.77 31.83 3.45
CA ASN A 236 -9.97 31.84 4.31
C ASN A 236 -11.25 32.25 3.56
N ASN A 237 -11.22 32.30 2.23
CA ASN A 237 -12.32 32.74 1.36
C ASN A 237 -12.94 34.10 1.72
N ALA A 238 -12.31 34.90 2.58
CA ALA A 238 -12.73 36.25 2.86
C ALA A 238 -12.17 37.18 1.78
N SER A 239 -13.03 38.03 1.21
CA SER A 239 -12.57 39.10 0.31
C SER A 239 -11.86 40.15 1.15
N GLU A 240 -10.53 40.14 1.14
CA GLU A 240 -9.72 41.27 1.62
C GLU A 240 -9.57 42.23 0.42
N GLY A 241 -10.10 43.45 0.56
CA GLY A 241 -10.25 44.44 -0.53
C GLY A 241 -8.99 45.22 -0.86
#